data_AF-A0AAE4EMM4-F1
#
_entry.id   AF-A0AAE4EMM4-F1
#
_cell.length_a   1.000
_cell.length_b   1.000
_cell.length_c   1.000
_cell.angle_alpha   90.00
_cell.angle_beta   90.00
_cell.angle_gamma   90.00
#
_symmetry.space_group_name_H-M   'P 1'
#
loop_
_entity.id
_entity.type
_entity.pdbx_description
1 polymer ?
#
loop_
_entity_poly.entity_id
_entity_poly.type
_entity_poly.pdbx_seq_one_letter_code
_entity_poly.pdbx_strand_id
1 'polypeptide(L)'
;MAMMPVTDSMFLLVETREHPMHVGGLQLFKKPDGAGDEYLRDIRSSLLESDNMRSVFRRRPARPVNTMGHVAWANDAELELDYHFRHSALPRPGRVRELLELTGRWHSTLLDRHRPLWETHLIEGLDDGRFAVYTKVHHALMDGVSALRQLQGTLSDDPADMDCPPWWGSRRKPGSAGEKRPRSLLGTARKTANQLASLAPAAMKVAREAFGEHTLTLPGQAPKTMLNVPIGGARRFAAQKWSLDRVRQVATAAGVSRNDVVLAMCSGALRDYLIEQRALPDAPLIAMVPVSLRRQNDPGEAAGNNIGALLCNLATDLPDAGKRLVTIHQSMRNGKRLFSELTPLQTLLLSAVNVAQLGVSPIPGVVKNTRPPFNLVISNVPGPRKQMYWNGAQLDGIYPASVLLDGQAVNITLTSNGDHLDFGITGCRRSVPHLQRILTHLDTALVELEAAVR
;
A
#
# COMPACT_ATOMS: atom_id res chain seq x y z
N MET A 1 -17.94 18.18 15.70
CA MET A 1 -16.75 17.29 15.67
C MET A 1 -17.23 15.87 15.48
N ALA A 2 -16.61 15.10 14.57
CA ALA A 2 -16.97 13.70 14.35
C ALA A 2 -15.98 12.80 15.11
N MET A 3 -16.47 11.77 15.79
CA MET A 3 -15.59 10.79 16.43
C MET A 3 -14.74 10.06 15.37
N MET A 4 -13.46 9.90 15.66
CA MET A 4 -12.54 9.12 14.84
C MET A 4 -12.78 7.63 15.12
N PRO A 5 -12.94 6.78 14.09
CA PRO A 5 -12.94 5.33 14.27
C PRO A 5 -11.68 4.87 15.00
N VAL A 6 -11.80 3.87 15.88
CA VAL A 6 -10.66 3.34 16.67
C VAL A 6 -9.54 2.84 15.75
N THR A 7 -9.89 2.22 14.62
CA THR A 7 -8.91 1.77 13.63
C THR A 7 -8.08 2.91 13.06
N ASP A 8 -8.67 4.09 12.89
CA ASP A 8 -8.03 5.25 12.29
C ASP A 8 -7.13 5.94 13.33
N SER A 9 -7.59 6.03 14.59
CA SER A 9 -6.82 6.63 15.68
C SER A 9 -5.57 5.82 16.04
N MET A 10 -5.63 4.49 15.89
CA MET A 10 -4.46 3.62 16.09
C MET A 10 -3.27 4.06 15.24
N PHE A 11 -3.47 4.45 13.98
CA PHE A 11 -2.39 4.93 13.11
C PHE A 11 -1.71 6.20 13.64
N LEU A 12 -2.47 7.11 14.25
CA LEU A 12 -1.92 8.32 14.88
C LEU A 12 -1.19 8.01 16.20
N LEU A 13 -1.64 6.98 16.92
CA LEU A 13 -1.05 6.57 18.20
C LEU A 13 0.28 5.84 18.02
N VAL A 14 0.40 5.01 16.98
CA VAL A 14 1.64 4.24 16.71
C VAL A 14 2.67 4.99 15.86
N GLU A 15 2.27 6.09 15.22
CA GLU A 15 3.19 6.90 14.40
C GLU A 15 4.27 7.55 15.27
N THR A 16 5.52 7.39 14.83
CA THR A 16 6.70 8.07 15.41
C THR A 16 7.56 8.67 14.30
N ARG A 17 8.66 9.34 14.66
CA ARG A 17 9.62 9.86 13.67
C ARG A 17 10.20 8.76 12.78
N GLU A 18 10.38 7.56 13.32
CA GLU A 18 10.90 6.37 12.65
C GLU A 18 9.82 5.68 11.81
N HIS A 19 8.56 5.82 12.21
CA HIS A 19 7.38 5.17 11.63
C HIS A 19 6.31 6.17 11.16
N PRO A 20 6.58 7.04 10.17
CA PRO A 20 5.49 7.82 9.58
C PRO A 20 4.39 6.90 9.04
N MET A 21 3.14 7.15 9.43
CA MET A 21 2.00 6.29 9.09
C MET A 21 1.17 6.87 7.93
N HIS A 22 1.87 7.42 6.93
CA HIS A 22 1.28 7.89 5.68
C HIS A 22 1.55 6.95 4.52
N VAL A 23 0.56 6.81 3.65
CA VAL A 23 0.76 6.25 2.31
C VAL A 23 1.06 7.36 1.33
N GLY A 24 1.72 7.01 0.23
CA GLY A 24 1.84 7.90 -0.91
C GLY A 24 1.63 7.19 -2.22
N GLY A 25 1.57 7.97 -3.29
CA GLY A 25 1.59 7.47 -4.65
C GLY A 25 2.37 8.46 -5.50
N LEU A 26 3.29 7.94 -6.31
CA LEU A 26 3.98 8.68 -7.34
C LEU A 26 3.31 8.38 -8.68
N GLN A 27 2.68 9.38 -9.29
CA GLN A 27 2.11 9.29 -10.62
C GLN A 27 3.06 9.94 -11.63
N LEU A 28 3.25 9.32 -12.79
CA LEU A 28 3.97 9.90 -13.92
C LEU A 28 2.98 10.16 -15.05
N PHE A 29 3.11 11.33 -15.69
CA PHE A 29 2.24 11.76 -16.77
C PHE A 29 3.06 12.21 -17.97
N LYS A 30 2.62 11.83 -19.16
CA LYS A 30 3.05 12.45 -20.42
C LYS A 30 2.15 13.65 -20.68
N LYS A 31 2.75 14.80 -21.04
CA LYS A 31 2.00 15.99 -21.41
C LYS A 31 1.17 15.72 -22.68
N PRO A 32 0.04 16.42 -22.89
CA PRO A 32 -0.67 16.42 -24.16
C PRO A 32 0.24 16.87 -25.31
N ASP A 33 -0.06 16.40 -26.52
CA ASP A 33 0.63 16.87 -27.72
C ASP A 33 0.43 18.39 -27.90
N GLY A 34 1.52 19.11 -28.20
CA GLY A 34 1.49 20.56 -28.35
C GLY A 34 1.41 21.36 -27.04
N ALA A 35 1.49 20.70 -25.87
CA ALA A 35 1.58 21.40 -24.59
C ALA A 35 2.84 22.28 -24.52
N GLY A 36 2.64 23.59 -24.33
CA GLY A 36 3.74 24.56 -24.19
C GLY A 36 4.46 24.49 -22.84
N ASP A 37 5.49 25.32 -22.68
CA ASP A 37 6.31 25.37 -21.45
C ASP A 37 5.51 25.79 -20.21
N GLU A 38 4.43 26.57 -20.39
CA GLU A 38 3.57 27.06 -19.32
C GLU A 38 2.55 26.02 -18.81
N TYR A 39 2.42 24.86 -19.48
CA TYR A 39 1.40 23.85 -19.19
C TYR A 39 1.29 23.47 -17.69
N LEU A 40 2.42 23.29 -17.01
CA LEU A 40 2.42 22.93 -15.58
C LEU A 40 2.10 24.13 -14.67
N ARG A 41 2.44 25.35 -15.10
CA ARG A 41 2.06 26.57 -14.38
C ARG A 41 0.56 26.79 -14.49
N ASP A 42 -0.03 26.57 -15.66
CA ASP A 42 -1.47 26.66 -15.89
C ASP A 42 -2.24 25.63 -15.07
N ILE A 43 -1.78 24.37 -15.05
CA ILE A 43 -2.33 23.33 -14.15
C ILE A 43 -2.25 23.80 -12.70
N ARG A 44 -1.10 24.32 -12.26
CA ARG A 44 -0.94 24.77 -10.88
C ARG A 44 -1.96 25.86 -10.52
N SER A 45 -2.08 26.88 -11.35
CA SER A 45 -3.02 28.00 -11.13
C SER A 45 -4.47 27.51 -11.08
N SER A 46 -4.87 26.67 -12.05
CA SER A 46 -6.21 26.08 -12.09
C SER A 46 -6.54 25.26 -10.83
N LEU A 47 -5.59 24.48 -10.32
CA LEU A 47 -5.80 23.68 -9.11
C LEU A 47 -5.92 24.53 -7.85
N LEU A 48 -5.21 25.66 -7.78
CA LEU A 48 -5.28 26.58 -6.64
C LEU A 48 -6.58 27.40 -6.61
N GLU A 49 -7.14 27.69 -7.78
CA GLU A 49 -8.42 28.42 -7.92
C GLU A 49 -9.64 27.51 -7.76
N SER A 50 -9.47 26.18 -7.86
CA SER A 50 -10.56 25.20 -7.76
C SER A 50 -11.21 25.18 -6.37
N ASP A 51 -12.53 25.41 -6.33
CA ASP A 51 -13.38 25.24 -5.14
C ASP A 51 -13.78 23.77 -4.87
N ASN A 52 -13.49 22.86 -5.80
CA ASN A 52 -13.81 21.43 -5.72
C ASN A 52 -12.95 20.70 -4.68
N MET A 53 -13.43 20.70 -3.43
CA MET A 53 -12.76 20.10 -2.28
C MET A 53 -13.70 19.16 -1.53
N ARG A 54 -13.39 17.85 -1.52
CA ARG A 54 -14.14 16.89 -0.70
C ARG A 54 -13.87 17.16 0.78
N SER A 55 -14.91 17.01 1.61
CA SER A 55 -14.83 17.28 3.06
C SER A 55 -13.76 16.47 3.80
N VAL A 56 -13.38 15.29 3.29
CA VAL A 56 -12.30 14.47 3.86
C VAL A 56 -10.95 15.20 3.83
N PHE A 57 -10.65 15.97 2.79
CA PHE A 57 -9.39 16.71 2.66
C PHE A 57 -9.33 17.98 3.52
N ARG A 58 -10.43 18.33 4.20
CA ARG A 58 -10.45 19.37 5.22
C ARG A 58 -10.27 18.80 6.63
N ARG A 59 -10.22 17.48 6.81
CA ARG A 59 -10.16 16.87 8.14
C ARG A 59 -8.75 16.89 8.70
N ARG A 60 -8.65 17.33 9.96
CA ARG A 60 -7.44 17.26 10.78
C ARG A 60 -7.76 16.68 12.17
N PRO A 61 -6.77 16.12 12.87
CA PRO A 61 -6.95 15.71 14.26
C PRO A 61 -7.50 16.88 15.11
N ALA A 62 -8.55 16.62 15.89
CA ALA A 62 -9.17 17.62 16.75
C ALA A 62 -8.26 18.01 17.92
N ARG A 63 -8.53 19.19 18.49
CA ARG A 63 -7.84 19.76 19.66
C ARG A 63 -8.83 20.19 20.74
N PRO A 64 -8.42 20.15 22.02
CA PRO A 64 -7.13 19.63 22.53
C PRO A 64 -7.02 18.11 22.39
N VAL A 65 -5.79 17.57 22.49
CA VAL A 65 -5.58 16.13 22.63
C VAL A 65 -6.23 15.73 23.94
N ASN A 66 -7.24 14.86 23.92
CA ASN A 66 -7.82 14.40 25.17
C ASN A 66 -6.87 13.38 25.83
N THR A 67 -7.14 13.00 27.08
CA THR A 67 -6.34 12.03 27.84
C THR A 67 -6.19 10.65 27.16
N MET A 68 -6.94 10.37 26.09
CA MET A 68 -6.86 9.14 25.29
C MET A 68 -6.27 9.37 23.87
N GLY A 69 -5.69 10.54 23.58
CA GLY A 69 -5.11 10.88 22.28
C GLY A 69 -6.04 11.66 21.34
N HIS A 70 -5.70 11.73 20.04
CA HIS A 70 -6.56 12.34 19.03
C HIS A 70 -7.67 11.36 18.61
N VAL A 71 -8.81 11.39 19.30
CA VAL A 71 -9.95 10.48 19.02
C VAL A 71 -11.10 11.14 18.26
N ALA A 72 -10.92 12.37 17.78
CA ALA A 72 -11.93 13.09 17.00
C ALA A 72 -11.31 13.82 15.81
N TRP A 73 -12.12 13.99 14.76
CA TRP A 73 -11.83 14.83 13.61
C TRP A 73 -12.41 16.24 13.82
N ALA A 74 -11.61 17.24 13.48
CA ALA A 74 -12.05 18.61 13.23
C ALA A 74 -11.94 18.91 11.72
N ASN A 75 -12.75 19.84 11.23
CA ASN A 75 -12.61 20.37 9.88
C ASN A 75 -11.82 21.67 9.94
N ASP A 76 -10.94 21.87 8.97
CA ASP A 76 -10.26 23.12 8.74
C ASP A 76 -11.10 24.03 7.85
N ALA A 77 -11.52 25.17 8.42
CA ALA A 77 -12.33 26.16 7.71
C ALA A 77 -11.47 27.02 6.79
N GLU A 78 -10.22 27.29 7.17
CA GLU A 78 -9.28 28.19 6.49
C GLU A 78 -8.13 27.38 5.90
N LEU A 79 -8.47 26.39 5.07
CA LEU A 79 -7.48 25.53 4.41
C LEU A 79 -6.54 26.36 3.52
N GLU A 80 -5.28 26.49 3.92
CA GLU A 80 -4.21 27.06 3.11
C GLU A 80 -3.77 26.06 2.03
N LEU A 81 -4.37 26.11 0.84
CA LEU A 81 -4.13 25.12 -0.22
C LEU A 81 -2.67 25.08 -0.70
N ASP A 82 -1.98 26.23 -0.78
CA ASP A 82 -0.56 26.29 -1.14
C ASP A 82 0.38 25.56 -0.16
N TYR A 83 -0.04 25.32 1.09
CA TYR A 83 0.72 24.47 2.02
C TYR A 83 0.68 23.00 1.56
N HIS A 84 -0.51 22.54 1.16
CA HIS A 84 -0.80 21.16 0.81
C HIS A 84 -0.44 20.83 -0.63
N PHE A 85 -0.55 21.78 -1.55
CA PHE A 85 -0.22 21.62 -2.97
C PHE A 85 1.01 22.47 -3.33
N ARG A 86 2.11 21.78 -3.64
CA ARG A 86 3.41 22.40 -3.91
C ARG A 86 3.85 22.11 -5.34
N HIS A 87 4.43 23.10 -5.99
CA HIS A 87 5.14 22.90 -7.26
C HIS A 87 6.64 22.82 -6.99
N SER A 88 7.32 21.82 -7.54
CA SER A 88 8.72 21.52 -7.32
C SER A 88 9.39 21.12 -8.63
N ALA A 89 10.70 21.30 -8.72
CA ALA A 89 11.49 20.90 -9.89
C ALA A 89 12.58 19.90 -9.49
N LEU A 90 12.92 18.99 -10.40
CA LEU A 90 14.04 18.07 -10.22
C LEU A 90 15.38 18.77 -10.46
N PRO A 91 16.44 18.42 -9.71
CA PRO A 91 17.79 18.84 -10.06
C PRO A 91 18.22 18.19 -11.39
N ARG A 92 19.10 18.86 -12.14
CA ARG A 92 19.75 18.27 -13.31
C ARG A 92 20.50 16.98 -12.92
N PRO A 93 20.51 15.94 -13.77
CA PRO A 93 20.00 15.92 -15.14
C PRO A 93 18.49 15.64 -15.28
N GLY A 94 17.74 15.44 -14.19
CA GLY A 94 16.29 15.24 -14.28
C GLY A 94 15.86 13.83 -14.65
N ARG A 95 16.62 12.78 -14.30
CA ARG A 95 16.22 11.40 -14.61
C ARG A 95 15.20 10.91 -13.59
N VAL A 96 14.60 9.76 -13.89
CA VAL A 96 13.79 8.98 -12.94
C VAL A 96 14.55 8.71 -11.63
N ARG A 97 15.88 8.60 -11.65
CA ARG A 97 16.70 8.45 -10.43
C ARG A 97 16.51 9.61 -9.46
N GLU A 98 16.66 10.85 -9.95
CA GLU A 98 16.49 12.05 -9.13
C GLU A 98 15.06 12.16 -8.58
N LEU A 99 14.06 11.76 -9.37
CA LEU A 99 12.66 11.67 -8.95
C LEU A 99 12.46 10.70 -7.78
N LEU A 100 12.95 9.46 -7.89
CA LEU A 100 12.80 8.45 -6.84
C LEU A 100 13.54 8.83 -5.55
N GLU A 101 14.70 9.49 -5.65
CA GLU A 101 15.40 10.04 -4.49
C GLU A 101 14.61 11.15 -3.80
N LEU A 102 13.99 12.06 -4.56
CA LEU A 102 13.10 13.10 -4.02
C LEU A 102 11.87 12.49 -3.36
N THR A 103 11.21 11.52 -4.00
CA THR A 103 10.07 10.79 -3.42
C THR A 103 10.46 10.10 -2.11
N GLY A 104 11.61 9.42 -2.05
CA GLY A 104 12.10 8.81 -0.82
C GLY A 104 12.32 9.83 0.32
N ARG A 105 12.86 11.02 0.00
CA ARG A 105 13.01 12.11 0.97
C ARG A 105 11.67 12.59 1.50
N TRP A 106 10.72 12.92 0.63
CA TRP A 106 9.39 13.36 1.07
C TRP A 106 8.63 12.27 1.81
N HIS A 107 8.75 11.01 1.41
CA HIS A 107 8.11 9.92 2.11
C HIS A 107 8.73 9.65 3.51
N SER A 108 9.88 10.25 3.83
CA SER A 108 10.52 10.20 5.15
C SER A 108 10.02 11.26 6.14
N THR A 109 9.29 12.28 5.67
CA THR A 109 8.85 13.42 6.49
C THR A 109 7.43 13.21 6.99
N LEU A 110 7.23 13.40 8.31
CA LEU A 110 5.91 13.37 8.94
C LEU A 110 5.00 14.47 8.38
N LEU A 111 3.71 14.19 8.33
CA LEU A 111 2.69 15.20 8.07
C LEU A 111 2.43 16.04 9.33
N ASP A 112 2.17 17.33 9.13
CA ASP A 112 1.82 18.22 10.23
C ASP A 112 0.39 17.93 10.75
N ARG A 113 0.28 17.46 11.99
CA ARG A 113 -0.99 17.14 12.64
C ARG A 113 -1.82 18.37 13.01
N HIS A 114 -1.29 19.58 12.86
CA HIS A 114 -2.04 20.82 13.02
C HIS A 114 -2.94 21.13 11.81
N ARG A 115 -2.73 20.44 10.70
CA ARG A 115 -3.38 20.68 9.40
C ARG A 115 -4.03 19.40 8.88
N PRO A 116 -4.83 19.47 7.81
CA PRO A 116 -5.32 18.26 7.16
C PRO A 116 -4.19 17.34 6.70
N LEU A 117 -4.34 16.04 6.94
CA LEU A 117 -3.22 15.10 6.89
C LEU A 117 -2.93 14.59 5.47
N TRP A 118 -2.58 15.50 4.56
CA TRP A 118 -2.19 15.19 3.19
C TRP A 118 -1.28 16.26 2.58
N GLU A 119 -0.48 15.87 1.59
CA GLU A 119 0.39 16.74 0.79
C GLU A 119 0.38 16.27 -0.66
N THR A 120 0.67 17.16 -1.60
CA THR A 120 0.75 16.90 -3.03
C THR A 120 1.82 17.77 -3.64
N HIS A 121 2.68 17.13 -4.42
CA HIS A 121 3.79 17.78 -5.08
C HIS A 121 3.64 17.56 -6.59
N LEU A 122 3.39 18.64 -7.33
CA LEU A 122 3.58 18.67 -8.77
C LEU A 122 5.08 18.82 -9.05
N ILE A 123 5.63 17.98 -9.91
CA ILE A 123 7.07 17.85 -10.12
C ILE A 123 7.39 18.02 -11.60
N GLU A 124 8.15 19.05 -11.92
CA GLU A 124 8.67 19.33 -13.27
C GLU A 124 10.15 18.96 -13.41
N GLY A 125 10.68 19.04 -14.64
CA GLY A 125 12.09 18.89 -14.92
C GLY A 125 12.56 17.45 -15.14
N LEU A 126 11.67 16.53 -15.52
CA LEU A 126 12.10 15.23 -16.06
C LEU A 126 12.68 15.41 -17.47
N ASP A 127 13.80 14.75 -17.74
CA ASP A 127 14.56 14.86 -18.99
C ASP A 127 13.84 14.28 -20.22
N ASP A 128 12.87 13.40 -20.01
CA ASP A 128 12.04 12.79 -21.06
C ASP A 128 10.72 13.53 -21.34
N GLY A 129 10.57 14.75 -20.80
CA GLY A 129 9.42 15.62 -21.05
C GLY A 129 8.16 15.28 -20.25
N ARG A 130 8.17 14.19 -19.46
CA ARG A 130 7.09 13.88 -18.51
C ARG A 130 7.06 14.87 -17.35
N PHE A 131 5.99 14.83 -16.58
CA PHE A 131 5.92 15.42 -15.26
C PHE A 131 5.42 14.37 -14.26
N ALA A 132 5.60 14.62 -12.98
CA ALA A 132 5.15 13.71 -11.94
C ALA A 132 4.29 14.42 -10.89
N VAL A 133 3.42 13.65 -10.26
CA VAL A 133 2.65 14.08 -9.09
C VAL A 133 2.95 13.11 -7.97
N TYR A 134 3.46 13.60 -6.85
CA TYR A 134 3.60 12.80 -5.63
C TYR A 134 2.56 13.23 -4.62
N THR A 135 1.65 12.32 -4.30
CA THR A 135 0.60 12.53 -3.30
C THR A 135 0.93 11.73 -2.05
N LYS A 136 0.75 12.33 -0.88
CA LYS A 136 0.94 11.71 0.43
C LYS A 136 -0.30 11.95 1.28
N VAL A 137 -0.81 10.91 1.95
CA VAL A 137 -1.98 11.00 2.84
C VAL A 137 -1.80 10.09 4.04
N HIS A 138 -2.16 10.56 5.23
CA HIS A 138 -2.05 9.77 6.45
C HIS A 138 -3.07 8.61 6.47
N HIS A 139 -2.69 7.42 6.95
CA HIS A 139 -3.55 6.24 6.99
C HIS A 139 -4.84 6.43 7.79
N ALA A 140 -4.79 7.25 8.84
CA ALA A 140 -5.98 7.63 9.60
C ALA A 140 -7.03 8.35 8.73
N LEU A 141 -6.62 9.06 7.68
CA LEU A 141 -7.53 9.78 6.80
C LEU A 141 -8.02 8.89 5.65
N MET A 142 -7.11 8.12 5.06
CA MET A 142 -7.40 7.30 3.89
C MET A 142 -6.42 6.12 3.81
N ASP A 143 -6.94 4.90 3.68
CA ASP A 143 -6.11 3.73 3.37
C ASP A 143 -5.62 3.74 1.92
N GLY A 144 -4.65 2.88 1.58
CA GLY A 144 -4.05 2.85 0.24
C GLY A 144 -5.03 2.47 -0.89
N VAL A 145 -6.02 1.61 -0.61
CA VAL A 145 -7.05 1.22 -1.61
C VAL A 145 -7.98 2.41 -1.87
N SER A 146 -8.39 3.08 -0.81
CA SER A 146 -9.23 4.28 -0.85
C SER A 146 -8.52 5.44 -1.54
N ALA A 147 -7.20 5.60 -1.31
CA ALA A 147 -6.36 6.60 -1.98
C ALA A 147 -6.24 6.33 -3.48
N LEU A 148 -6.03 5.08 -3.88
CA LEU A 148 -5.95 4.72 -5.30
C LEU A 148 -7.31 4.86 -6.00
N ARG A 149 -8.41 4.51 -5.33
CA ARG A 149 -9.78 4.75 -5.83
C ARG A 149 -10.07 6.24 -5.96
N GLN A 150 -9.57 7.05 -5.03
CA GLN A 150 -9.71 8.50 -5.13
C GLN A 150 -8.98 9.02 -6.36
N LEU A 151 -7.72 8.63 -6.57
CA LEU A 151 -6.96 8.99 -7.76
C LEU A 151 -7.70 8.57 -9.04
N GLN A 152 -8.17 7.32 -9.13
CA GLN A 152 -8.93 6.84 -10.29
C GLN A 152 -10.19 7.67 -10.55
N GLY A 153 -10.89 8.10 -9.48
CA GLY A 153 -12.09 8.91 -9.58
C GLY A 153 -11.87 10.34 -10.07
N THR A 154 -10.61 10.80 -10.16
CA THR A 154 -10.25 12.12 -10.67
C THR A 154 -9.61 12.08 -12.06
N LEU A 155 -9.52 10.90 -12.66
CA LEU A 155 -8.98 10.70 -14.01
C LEU A 155 -10.12 10.45 -15.01
N SER A 156 -9.82 10.56 -16.31
CA SER A 156 -10.71 10.19 -17.43
C SER A 156 -10.16 9.03 -18.23
N ASP A 157 -11.00 8.22 -18.86
CA ASP A 157 -10.57 7.33 -19.96
C ASP A 157 -10.70 7.99 -21.34
N ASP A 158 -11.19 9.24 -21.40
CA ASP A 158 -11.21 10.08 -22.59
C ASP A 158 -9.99 11.03 -22.61
N PRO A 159 -9.09 10.93 -23.61
CA PRO A 159 -7.94 11.85 -23.75
C PRO A 159 -8.35 13.30 -24.05
N ALA A 160 -9.56 13.54 -24.55
CA ALA A 160 -10.05 14.89 -24.84
C ALA A 160 -10.68 15.59 -23.61
N ASP A 161 -10.81 14.87 -22.49
CA ASP A 161 -11.38 15.42 -21.27
C ASP A 161 -10.39 16.33 -20.54
N MET A 162 -10.71 17.63 -20.55
CA MET A 162 -9.94 18.71 -19.93
C MET A 162 -10.53 19.22 -18.60
N ASP A 163 -11.62 18.60 -18.12
CA ASP A 163 -12.32 19.00 -16.88
C ASP A 163 -12.17 17.93 -15.79
N CYS A 164 -10.96 17.37 -15.68
CA CYS A 164 -10.64 16.45 -14.60
C CYS A 164 -10.44 17.24 -13.29
N PRO A 165 -11.11 16.85 -12.19
CA PRO A 165 -10.97 17.54 -10.92
C PRO A 165 -9.57 17.35 -10.33
N PRO A 166 -9.16 18.21 -9.38
CA PRO A 166 -8.00 17.94 -8.54
C PRO A 166 -8.15 16.60 -7.81
N TRP A 167 -7.05 15.97 -7.40
CA TRP A 167 -7.12 14.70 -6.67
C TRP A 167 -7.86 14.80 -5.31
N TRP A 168 -7.98 16.00 -4.73
CA TRP A 168 -8.80 16.26 -3.53
C TRP A 168 -10.29 16.55 -3.83
N GLY A 169 -10.64 16.65 -5.11
CA GLY A 169 -11.98 16.92 -5.60
C GLY A 169 -12.78 15.66 -5.95
N SER A 170 -13.90 15.87 -6.63
CA SER A 170 -14.79 14.81 -7.12
C SER A 170 -15.39 15.19 -8.47
N ARG A 171 -15.44 14.25 -9.41
CA ARG A 171 -16.19 14.40 -10.68
C ARG A 171 -17.70 14.48 -10.43
N ARG A 172 -18.17 13.81 -9.39
CA ARG A 172 -19.58 13.87 -8.98
C ARG A 172 -19.81 15.19 -8.25
N LYS A 173 -20.66 16.07 -8.80
CA LYS A 173 -21.19 17.24 -8.09
C LYS A 173 -21.71 16.81 -6.71
N PRO A 174 -21.62 17.63 -5.65
CA PRO A 174 -22.13 17.28 -4.32
C PRO A 174 -23.67 17.13 -4.33
N GLY A 175 -24.19 16.06 -4.90
CA GLY A 175 -25.59 15.66 -4.83
C GLY A 175 -25.75 14.73 -3.64
N SER A 176 -26.32 15.26 -2.55
CA SER A 176 -26.88 14.54 -1.40
C SER A 176 -26.23 13.18 -1.07
N ALA A 177 -24.95 13.17 -0.67
CA ALA A 177 -24.52 12.12 0.23
C ALA A 177 -25.20 12.43 1.56
N GLY A 178 -26.44 11.93 1.73
CA GLY A 178 -27.26 12.20 2.91
C GLY A 178 -26.42 12.05 4.16
N GLU A 179 -26.46 13.08 5.01
CA GLU A 179 -25.94 12.99 6.36
C GLU A 179 -26.53 11.71 6.98
N LYS A 180 -25.71 10.67 7.08
CA LYS A 180 -26.11 9.50 7.84
C LYS A 180 -26.24 9.98 9.27
N ARG A 181 -27.50 10.16 9.71
CA ARG A 181 -27.88 10.47 11.09
C ARG A 181 -27.01 9.65 12.04
N PRO A 182 -26.47 10.24 13.12
CA PRO A 182 -25.78 9.47 14.14
C PRO A 182 -26.78 8.44 14.68
N ARG A 183 -26.56 7.16 14.39
CA ARG A 183 -27.32 6.10 15.04
C ARG A 183 -26.92 6.16 16.51
N SER A 184 -27.90 6.39 17.38
CA SER A 184 -27.74 6.38 18.83
C SER A 184 -26.89 5.18 19.26
N LEU A 185 -25.72 5.47 19.82
CA LEU A 185 -24.76 4.47 20.33
C LEU A 185 -25.32 3.66 21.50
N LEU A 186 -26.44 4.09 22.11
CA LEU A 186 -27.11 3.34 23.18
C LEU A 186 -27.66 1.98 22.70
N GLY A 187 -27.95 1.82 21.41
CA GLY A 187 -28.42 0.55 20.84
C GLY A 187 -27.29 -0.44 20.50
N THR A 188 -26.03 0.01 20.43
CA THR A 188 -24.89 -0.80 19.98
C THR A 188 -24.09 -1.38 21.16
N ALA A 189 -24.16 -0.76 22.34
CA ALA A 189 -23.52 -1.25 23.56
C ALA A 189 -24.11 -2.61 24.04
N ARG A 190 -25.40 -2.87 23.76
CA ARG A 190 -26.06 -4.12 24.15
C ARG A 190 -25.76 -5.31 23.22
N LYS A 191 -25.27 -5.06 22.01
CA LYS A 191 -24.87 -6.10 21.04
C LYS A 191 -23.40 -6.49 21.09
N THR A 192 -22.55 -5.68 21.73
CA THR A 192 -21.10 -5.95 21.88
C THR A 192 -20.77 -6.83 23.08
N ALA A 193 -21.61 -6.86 24.12
CA ALA A 193 -21.41 -7.73 25.29
C ALA A 193 -21.55 -9.23 24.96
N ASN A 194 -22.44 -9.60 24.02
CA ASN A 194 -22.63 -11.00 23.61
C ASN A 194 -21.59 -11.52 22.60
N GLN A 195 -20.70 -10.67 22.08
CA GLN A 195 -19.67 -11.07 21.10
C GLN A 195 -18.35 -11.50 21.74
N LEU A 196 -18.13 -11.23 23.03
CA LEU A 196 -16.94 -11.71 23.74
C LEU A 196 -17.03 -13.20 24.11
N ALA A 197 -18.24 -13.73 24.33
CA ALA A 197 -18.46 -15.14 24.66
C ALA A 197 -18.23 -16.10 23.46
N SER A 198 -18.31 -15.60 22.21
CA SER A 198 -18.11 -16.40 20.99
C SER A 198 -16.67 -16.42 20.48
N LEU A 199 -15.75 -15.70 21.15
CA LEU A 199 -14.32 -15.70 20.78
C LEU A 199 -13.60 -16.97 21.23
N ALA A 200 -14.02 -17.60 22.33
CA ALA A 200 -13.33 -18.78 22.89
C ALA A 200 -13.39 -20.02 21.97
N PRO A 201 -14.53 -20.40 21.38
CA PRO A 201 -14.59 -21.54 20.45
C PRO A 201 -13.85 -21.27 19.13
N ALA A 202 -13.90 -20.02 18.63
CA ALA A 202 -13.17 -19.61 17.44
C ALA A 202 -11.65 -19.64 17.66
N ALA A 203 -11.18 -19.15 18.81
CA ALA A 203 -9.78 -19.21 19.21
C ALA A 203 -9.27 -20.66 19.37
N MET A 204 -10.09 -21.56 19.95
CA MET A 204 -9.74 -22.99 20.04
C MET A 204 -9.66 -23.68 18.68
N LYS A 205 -10.56 -23.36 17.73
CA LYS A 205 -10.52 -23.94 16.38
C LYS A 205 -9.29 -23.45 15.60
N VAL A 206 -8.97 -22.16 15.68
CA VAL A 206 -7.75 -21.60 15.08
C VAL A 206 -6.50 -22.21 15.69
N ALA A 207 -6.44 -22.40 17.02
CA ALA A 207 -5.34 -23.09 17.66
C ALA A 207 -5.21 -24.55 17.17
N ARG A 208 -6.32 -25.28 17.07
CA ARG A 208 -6.32 -26.67 16.63
C ARG A 208 -5.91 -26.82 15.15
N GLU A 209 -6.30 -25.91 14.27
CA GLU A 209 -5.87 -25.90 12.87
C GLU A 209 -4.43 -25.41 12.71
N ALA A 210 -3.99 -24.43 13.51
CA ALA A 210 -2.61 -23.99 13.55
C ALA A 210 -1.65 -25.09 14.03
N PHE A 211 -2.07 -25.94 14.97
CA PHE A 211 -1.22 -26.99 15.53
C PHE A 211 -1.50 -28.41 15.00
N GLY A 212 -2.55 -28.61 14.19
CA GLY A 212 -3.06 -29.93 13.82
C GLY A 212 -2.70 -30.42 12.42
N GLU A 213 -2.48 -29.54 11.44
CA GLU A 213 -2.09 -29.92 10.08
C GLU A 213 -0.83 -29.16 9.63
N HIS A 214 0.23 -29.88 9.28
CA HIS A 214 1.57 -29.36 8.91
C HIS A 214 1.62 -28.59 7.57
N THR A 215 0.49 -28.09 7.05
CA THR A 215 0.36 -27.49 5.71
C THR A 215 0.20 -25.97 5.71
N LEU A 216 0.06 -25.34 6.88
CA LEU A 216 -0.11 -23.89 7.03
C LEU A 216 1.18 -23.20 7.48
N THR A 217 1.52 -22.09 6.84
CA THR A 217 2.56 -21.19 7.33
C THR A 217 2.03 -20.43 8.55
N LEU A 218 2.59 -20.72 9.72
CA LEU A 218 2.17 -20.13 10.99
C LEU A 218 2.95 -18.86 11.32
N PRO A 219 2.37 -17.91 12.07
CA PRO A 219 3.09 -16.77 12.63
C PRO A 219 4.31 -17.22 13.45
N GLY A 220 5.42 -16.49 13.31
CA GLY A 220 6.66 -16.77 14.05
C GLY A 220 7.56 -17.85 13.45
N GLN A 221 7.17 -18.44 12.32
CA GLN A 221 8.03 -19.34 11.53
C GLN A 221 8.98 -18.60 10.59
N ALA A 222 8.77 -17.29 10.38
CA ALA A 222 9.62 -16.50 9.51
C ALA A 222 11.05 -16.38 10.09
N PRO A 223 12.09 -16.56 9.25
CA PRO A 223 13.47 -16.43 9.69
C PRO A 223 13.78 -14.99 10.12
N LYS A 224 14.73 -14.82 11.05
CA LYS A 224 15.31 -13.50 11.32
C LYS A 224 16.20 -13.11 10.14
N THR A 225 16.00 -11.91 9.60
CA THR A 225 16.78 -11.41 8.46
C THR A 225 17.11 -9.93 8.64
N MET A 226 17.97 -9.39 7.77
CA MET A 226 18.22 -7.95 7.69
C MET A 226 16.96 -7.11 7.40
N LEU A 227 15.89 -7.73 6.91
CA LEU A 227 14.60 -7.08 6.66
C LEU A 227 13.77 -6.89 7.93
N ASN A 228 14.12 -7.57 9.03
CA ASN A 228 13.33 -7.63 10.27
C ASN A 228 14.08 -7.05 11.47
N VAL A 229 14.55 -5.81 11.30
CA VAL A 229 15.33 -5.07 12.29
C VAL A 229 14.63 -3.77 12.68
N PRO A 230 15.00 -3.14 13.81
CA PRO A 230 14.59 -1.77 14.08
C PRO A 230 15.02 -0.81 12.96
N ILE A 231 14.14 0.09 12.56
CA ILE A 231 14.35 1.00 11.43
C ILE A 231 14.58 2.45 11.88
N GLY A 232 15.07 3.28 10.97
CA GLY A 232 15.05 4.73 11.15
C GLY A 232 13.97 5.36 10.27
N GLY A 233 13.74 6.66 10.42
CA GLY A 233 12.71 7.39 9.65
C GLY A 233 13.05 7.66 8.18
N ALA A 234 14.31 7.44 7.77
CA ALA A 234 14.74 7.68 6.39
C ALA A 234 14.30 6.55 5.45
N ARG A 235 13.74 6.90 4.30
CA ARG A 235 13.25 5.99 3.27
C ARG A 235 14.12 6.06 2.00
N ARG A 236 14.27 4.91 1.35
CA ARG A 236 14.56 4.79 -0.08
C ARG A 236 13.27 4.37 -0.75
N PHE A 237 13.04 4.91 -1.94
CA PHE A 237 11.93 4.50 -2.79
C PHE A 237 12.50 4.04 -4.12
N ALA A 238 12.01 2.91 -4.61
CA ALA A 238 12.37 2.36 -5.91
C ALA A 238 11.08 1.97 -6.61
N ALA A 239 10.94 2.31 -7.90
CA ALA A 239 9.74 2.01 -8.65
C ALA A 239 10.07 1.67 -10.10
N GLN A 240 9.27 0.78 -10.68
CA GLN A 240 9.39 0.34 -12.06
C GLN A 240 8.08 -0.29 -12.51
N LYS A 241 7.84 -0.33 -13.82
CA LYS A 241 6.68 -1.02 -14.41
C LYS A 241 7.09 -2.23 -15.25
N TRP A 242 6.25 -3.25 -15.25
CA TRP A 242 6.39 -4.45 -16.09
C TRP A 242 5.15 -4.66 -16.97
N SER A 243 5.32 -5.35 -18.09
CA SER A 243 4.20 -5.76 -18.94
C SER A 243 3.30 -6.75 -18.20
N LEU A 244 2.02 -6.40 -18.07
CA LEU A 244 1.01 -7.30 -17.52
C LEU A 244 0.80 -8.52 -18.45
N ASP A 245 1.06 -8.36 -19.74
CA ASP A 245 0.96 -9.44 -20.72
C ASP A 245 2.02 -10.51 -20.49
N ARG A 246 3.29 -10.13 -20.27
CA ARG A 246 4.37 -11.08 -19.90
C ARG A 246 4.00 -11.90 -18.67
N VAL A 247 3.49 -11.24 -17.62
CA VAL A 247 3.02 -11.90 -16.40
C VAL A 247 1.81 -12.82 -16.67
N ARG A 248 0.89 -12.41 -17.54
CA ARG A 248 -0.26 -13.25 -17.96
C ARG A 248 0.21 -14.50 -18.69
N GLN A 249 1.16 -14.39 -19.61
CA GLN A 249 1.69 -15.51 -20.37
C GLN A 249 2.31 -16.57 -19.45
N VAL A 250 3.14 -16.16 -18.49
CA VAL A 250 3.71 -17.08 -17.48
C VAL A 250 2.61 -17.73 -16.65
N ALA A 251 1.62 -16.95 -16.19
CA ALA A 251 0.53 -17.47 -15.38
C ALA A 251 -0.29 -18.53 -16.13
N THR A 252 -0.59 -18.28 -17.41
CA THR A 252 -1.32 -19.22 -18.28
C THR A 252 -0.50 -20.47 -18.55
N ALA A 253 0.78 -20.34 -18.91
CA ALA A 253 1.65 -21.49 -19.22
C ALA A 253 1.85 -22.41 -18.00
N ALA A 254 1.99 -21.85 -16.80
CA ALA A 254 2.12 -22.62 -15.56
C ALA A 254 0.78 -23.08 -14.95
N GLY A 255 -0.37 -22.62 -15.46
CA GLY A 255 -1.68 -22.92 -14.87
C GLY A 255 -1.91 -22.31 -13.49
N VAL A 256 -1.32 -21.15 -13.20
CA VAL A 256 -1.38 -20.45 -11.90
C VAL A 256 -2.00 -19.05 -12.03
N SER A 257 -2.24 -18.35 -10.93
CA SER A 257 -2.76 -16.98 -10.99
C SER A 257 -1.64 -15.96 -11.24
N ARG A 258 -1.99 -14.81 -11.84
CA ARG A 258 -1.06 -13.66 -12.01
C ARG A 258 -0.41 -13.22 -10.70
N ASN A 259 -1.15 -13.31 -9.59
CA ASN A 259 -0.63 -12.96 -8.28
C ASN A 259 0.45 -13.94 -7.81
N ASP A 260 0.34 -15.21 -8.18
CA ASP A 260 1.37 -16.22 -7.85
C ASP A 260 2.66 -15.94 -8.64
N VAL A 261 2.56 -15.55 -9.91
CA VAL A 261 3.71 -15.11 -10.72
C VAL A 261 4.37 -13.87 -10.12
N VAL A 262 3.59 -12.86 -9.73
CA VAL A 262 4.12 -11.66 -9.07
C VAL A 262 4.83 -11.99 -7.76
N LEU A 263 4.28 -12.88 -6.94
CA LEU A 263 4.93 -13.35 -5.71
C LEU A 263 6.22 -14.12 -6.03
N ALA A 264 6.25 -14.91 -7.11
CA ALA A 264 7.45 -15.61 -7.56
C ALA A 264 8.53 -14.65 -8.10
N MET A 265 8.15 -13.58 -8.80
CA MET A 265 9.06 -12.49 -9.17
C MET A 265 9.68 -11.87 -7.91
N CYS A 266 8.85 -11.49 -6.94
CA CYS A 266 9.33 -10.95 -5.66
C CYS A 266 10.24 -11.94 -4.92
N SER A 267 9.91 -13.23 -4.95
CA SER A 267 10.73 -14.28 -4.34
C SER A 267 12.12 -14.37 -4.96
N GLY A 268 12.22 -14.52 -6.29
CA GLY A 268 13.51 -14.51 -6.98
C GLY A 268 14.30 -13.24 -6.69
N ALA A 269 13.61 -12.09 -6.76
CA ALA A 269 14.24 -10.80 -6.53
C ALA A 269 14.84 -10.64 -5.12
N LEU A 270 14.09 -11.07 -4.10
CA LEU A 270 14.53 -11.03 -2.71
C LEU A 270 15.61 -12.06 -2.43
N ARG A 271 15.54 -13.24 -3.05
CA ARG A 271 16.59 -14.26 -2.94
C ARG A 271 17.92 -13.70 -3.43
N ASP A 272 17.96 -13.19 -4.67
CA ASP A 272 19.20 -12.70 -5.27
C ASP A 272 19.74 -11.46 -4.55
N TYR A 273 18.85 -10.54 -4.16
CA TYR A 273 19.22 -9.42 -3.31
C TYR A 273 19.85 -9.87 -1.99
N LEU A 274 19.26 -10.84 -1.30
CA LEU A 274 19.80 -11.34 -0.03
C LEU A 274 21.10 -12.14 -0.21
N ILE A 275 21.28 -12.86 -1.33
CA ILE A 275 22.55 -13.51 -1.68
C ILE A 275 23.64 -12.44 -1.86
N GLU A 276 23.36 -11.37 -2.60
CA GLU A 276 24.29 -10.25 -2.80
C GLU A 276 24.69 -9.59 -1.48
N GLN A 277 23.74 -9.47 -0.54
CA GLN A 277 23.99 -8.95 0.81
C GLN A 277 24.62 -9.99 1.75
N ARG A 278 24.87 -11.23 1.31
CA ARG A 278 25.33 -12.36 2.13
C ARG A 278 24.45 -12.57 3.37
N ALA A 279 23.14 -12.46 3.17
CA ALA A 279 22.12 -12.44 4.22
C ALA A 279 20.90 -13.32 3.90
N LEU A 280 21.00 -14.22 2.93
CA LEU A 280 19.94 -15.20 2.64
C LEU A 280 19.87 -16.22 3.79
N PRO A 281 18.71 -16.37 4.47
CA PRO A 281 18.53 -17.43 5.46
C PRO A 281 18.38 -18.81 4.82
N ASP A 282 18.68 -19.87 5.58
CA ASP A 282 18.45 -21.26 5.14
C ASP A 282 16.94 -21.58 4.98
N ALA A 283 16.10 -20.98 5.82
CA ALA A 283 14.65 -21.11 5.76
C ALA A 283 14.04 -20.04 4.84
N PRO A 284 12.92 -20.32 4.15
CA PRO A 284 12.31 -19.35 3.26
C PRO A 284 11.76 -18.12 3.98
N LEU A 285 11.85 -16.98 3.31
CA LEU A 285 11.07 -15.79 3.64
C LEU A 285 9.56 -16.06 3.58
N ILE A 286 8.84 -15.47 4.52
CA ILE A 286 7.38 -15.45 4.58
C ILE A 286 6.88 -14.04 4.27
N ALA A 287 5.97 -13.89 3.31
CA ALA A 287 5.31 -12.64 3.00
C ALA A 287 3.90 -12.58 3.61
N MET A 288 3.52 -11.43 4.17
CA MET A 288 2.11 -11.13 4.41
C MET A 288 1.50 -10.53 3.14
N VAL A 289 0.44 -11.17 2.67
CA VAL A 289 -0.29 -10.80 1.44
C VAL A 289 -1.72 -10.42 1.83
N PRO A 290 -2.10 -9.14 1.72
CA PRO A 290 -3.47 -8.71 1.92
C PRO A 290 -4.40 -9.34 0.88
N VAL A 291 -5.48 -9.98 1.31
CA VAL A 291 -6.48 -10.59 0.42
C VAL A 291 -7.86 -10.00 0.68
N SER A 292 -8.59 -9.67 -0.39
CA SER A 292 -9.97 -9.19 -0.24
C SER A 292 -10.90 -10.32 0.19
N LEU A 293 -11.72 -10.05 1.22
CA LEU A 293 -12.67 -11.03 1.78
C LEU A 293 -14.09 -10.85 1.21
N ARG A 294 -14.26 -10.07 0.14
CA ARG A 294 -15.57 -9.88 -0.48
C ARG A 294 -16.03 -11.18 -1.13
N ARG A 295 -17.19 -11.70 -0.71
CA ARG A 295 -17.93 -12.73 -1.47
C ARG A 295 -18.45 -12.10 -2.77
N GLN A 296 -18.41 -12.84 -3.88
CA GLN A 296 -18.76 -12.33 -5.23
C GLN A 296 -20.19 -11.78 -5.37
N ASN A 297 -21.10 -11.99 -4.41
CA ASN A 297 -22.54 -11.73 -4.54
C ASN A 297 -23.13 -10.73 -3.53
N ASP A 298 -22.38 -9.73 -3.04
CA ASP A 298 -22.91 -8.74 -2.09
C ASP A 298 -22.85 -7.30 -2.64
N PRO A 299 -23.93 -6.79 -3.28
CA PRO A 299 -23.92 -5.50 -3.98
C PRO A 299 -24.11 -4.27 -3.07
N GLY A 300 -24.20 -4.43 -1.75
CA GLY A 300 -24.96 -3.48 -0.92
C GLY A 300 -24.25 -2.66 0.15
N GLU A 301 -23.00 -2.95 0.56
CA GLU A 301 -22.44 -2.31 1.76
C GLU A 301 -21.16 -1.49 1.56
N ALA A 302 -21.13 -0.37 2.27
CA ALA A 302 -20.12 0.68 2.23
C ALA A 302 -18.69 0.14 2.40
N ALA A 303 -17.72 0.91 1.90
CA ALA A 303 -16.28 0.70 2.07
C ALA A 303 -15.91 0.38 3.54
N GLY A 304 -15.85 -0.91 3.86
CA GLY A 304 -15.36 -1.46 5.12
C GLY A 304 -14.18 -2.40 4.85
N ASN A 305 -13.18 -2.34 5.71
CA ASN A 305 -11.89 -3.07 5.67
C ASN A 305 -12.04 -4.59 5.84
N ASN A 306 -12.76 -5.26 4.94
CA ASN A 306 -12.80 -6.71 4.85
C ASN A 306 -11.58 -7.22 4.07
N ILE A 307 -10.39 -7.03 4.67
CA ILE A 307 -9.08 -7.46 4.15
C ILE A 307 -8.51 -8.48 5.13
N GLY A 308 -8.15 -9.66 4.62
CA GLY A 308 -7.46 -10.71 5.36
C GLY A 308 -5.94 -10.58 5.24
N ALA A 309 -5.20 -10.96 6.28
CA ALA A 309 -3.74 -11.02 6.26
C ALA A 309 -3.29 -12.48 6.08
N LEU A 310 -3.06 -12.91 4.84
CA LEU A 310 -2.61 -14.27 4.51
C LEU A 310 -1.08 -14.33 4.56
N LEU A 311 -0.52 -15.41 5.12
CA LEU A 311 0.93 -15.65 5.12
C LEU A 311 1.30 -16.60 3.97
N CYS A 312 2.28 -16.19 3.17
CA CYS A 312 2.75 -16.91 1.99
C CYS A 312 4.22 -17.28 2.15
N ASN A 313 4.53 -18.57 1.99
CA ASN A 313 5.90 -19.04 1.87
C ASN A 313 6.43 -18.64 0.48
N LEU A 314 7.48 -17.80 0.46
CA LEU A 314 8.09 -17.35 -0.80
C LEU A 314 9.05 -18.38 -1.41
N ALA A 315 9.38 -19.49 -0.73
CA ALA A 315 10.30 -20.51 -1.23
C ALA A 315 11.67 -19.95 -1.65
N THR A 316 12.14 -18.91 -0.95
CA THR A 316 13.40 -18.21 -1.27
C THR A 316 14.64 -19.04 -0.97
N ASP A 317 14.49 -20.20 -0.32
CA ASP A 317 15.49 -21.25 -0.13
C ASP A 317 15.74 -22.06 -1.42
N LEU A 318 14.76 -22.12 -2.33
CA LEU A 318 14.87 -22.89 -3.57
C LEU A 318 15.58 -22.09 -4.70
N PRO A 319 16.64 -22.65 -5.33
CA PRO A 319 17.35 -21.98 -6.43
C PRO A 319 16.56 -21.96 -7.75
N ASP A 320 15.70 -22.93 -8.00
CA ASP A 320 14.96 -23.09 -9.26
C ASP A 320 13.66 -22.26 -9.29
N ALA A 321 13.51 -21.41 -10.31
CA ALA A 321 12.37 -20.49 -10.44
C ALA A 321 11.01 -21.20 -10.60
N GLY A 322 10.98 -22.32 -11.33
CA GLY A 322 9.77 -23.13 -11.53
C GLY A 322 9.31 -23.77 -10.22
N LYS A 323 10.23 -24.37 -9.46
CA LYS A 323 9.96 -24.92 -8.12
C LYS A 323 9.47 -23.84 -7.16
N ARG A 324 10.09 -22.65 -7.16
CA ARG A 324 9.59 -21.50 -6.39
C ARG A 324 8.14 -21.17 -6.74
N LEU A 325 7.82 -21.05 -8.03
CA LEU A 325 6.47 -20.74 -8.49
C LEU A 325 5.44 -21.77 -8.02
N VAL A 326 5.75 -23.06 -8.14
CA VAL A 326 4.87 -24.15 -7.71
C VAL A 326 4.63 -24.10 -6.19
N THR A 327 5.69 -23.95 -5.39
CA THR A 327 5.56 -23.88 -3.92
C THR A 327 4.77 -22.65 -3.49
N ILE A 328 5.00 -21.49 -4.10
CA ILE A 328 4.26 -20.24 -3.83
C ILE A 328 2.78 -20.42 -4.18
N HIS A 329 2.48 -20.98 -5.37
CA HIS A 329 1.11 -21.24 -5.79
C HIS A 329 0.37 -22.15 -4.81
N GLN A 330 1.02 -23.24 -4.37
CA GLN A 330 0.46 -24.14 -3.36
C GLN A 330 0.22 -23.44 -2.02
N SER A 331 1.18 -22.64 -1.55
CA SER A 331 1.04 -21.85 -0.32
C SER A 331 -0.15 -20.88 -0.38
N MET A 332 -0.26 -20.12 -1.47
CA MET A 332 -1.38 -19.20 -1.69
C MET A 332 -2.72 -19.92 -1.82
N ARG A 333 -2.76 -21.07 -2.51
CA ARG A 333 -3.99 -21.87 -2.67
C ARG A 333 -4.46 -22.42 -1.34
N ASN A 334 -3.57 -22.97 -0.51
CA ASN A 334 -3.88 -23.49 0.81
C ASN A 334 -4.37 -22.37 1.74
N GLY A 335 -3.67 -21.24 1.78
CA GLY A 335 -4.08 -20.09 2.59
C GLY A 335 -5.44 -19.52 2.15
N LYS A 336 -5.69 -19.37 0.85
CA LYS A 336 -6.98 -18.90 0.33
C LYS A 336 -8.11 -19.88 0.63
N ARG A 337 -7.86 -21.18 0.53
CA ARG A 337 -8.84 -22.23 0.89
C ARG A 337 -9.25 -22.11 2.34
N LEU A 338 -8.28 -22.02 3.27
CA LEU A 338 -8.56 -21.79 4.68
C LEU A 338 -9.43 -20.55 4.88
N PHE A 339 -9.02 -19.40 4.33
CA PHE A 339 -9.78 -18.14 4.46
C PHE A 339 -11.20 -18.22 3.88
N SER A 340 -11.43 -19.06 2.87
CA SER A 340 -12.76 -19.28 2.27
C SER A 340 -13.69 -20.16 3.11
N GLU A 341 -13.11 -21.04 3.95
CA GLU A 341 -13.83 -21.93 4.87
C GLU A 341 -14.15 -21.24 6.22
N LEU A 342 -13.49 -20.11 6.51
CA LEU A 342 -13.71 -19.32 7.73
C LEU A 342 -14.89 -18.34 7.62
N THR A 343 -15.55 -18.10 8.74
CA THR A 343 -16.51 -16.99 8.90
C THR A 343 -15.78 -15.64 8.91
N PRO A 344 -16.44 -14.50 8.57
CA PRO A 344 -15.80 -13.19 8.60
C PRO A 344 -15.11 -12.84 9.93
N LEU A 345 -15.72 -13.20 11.07
CA LEU A 345 -15.13 -12.98 12.39
C LEU A 345 -13.87 -13.84 12.60
N GLN A 346 -13.91 -15.12 12.23
CA GLN A 346 -12.73 -15.99 12.32
C GLN A 346 -11.60 -15.49 11.42
N THR A 347 -11.91 -15.02 10.22
CA THR A 347 -10.93 -14.45 9.30
C THR A 347 -10.30 -13.19 9.88
N LEU A 348 -11.09 -12.31 10.49
CA LEU A 348 -10.60 -11.13 11.19
C LEU A 348 -9.67 -11.52 12.35
N LEU A 349 -10.06 -12.51 13.17
CA LEU A 349 -9.25 -12.99 14.29
C LEU A 349 -7.93 -13.61 13.82
N LEU A 350 -7.96 -14.47 12.81
CA LEU A 350 -6.74 -15.05 12.23
C LEU A 350 -5.82 -13.95 11.67
N SER A 351 -6.40 -12.98 10.96
CA SER A 351 -5.64 -11.84 10.44
C SER A 351 -5.02 -11.01 11.57
N ALA A 352 -5.76 -10.79 12.66
CA ALA A 352 -5.27 -10.09 13.85
C ALA A 352 -4.12 -10.86 14.51
N VAL A 353 -4.21 -12.19 14.64
CA VAL A 353 -3.12 -13.04 15.14
C VAL A 353 -1.88 -12.92 14.27
N ASN A 354 -2.03 -12.98 12.94
CA ASN A 354 -0.92 -12.90 11.99
C ASN A 354 -0.16 -11.56 12.06
N VAL A 355 -0.82 -10.47 12.48
CA VAL A 355 -0.19 -9.14 12.58
C VAL A 355 0.02 -8.65 14.02
N ALA A 356 -0.42 -9.40 15.03
CA ALA A 356 -0.45 -8.96 16.43
C ALA A 356 0.93 -8.50 16.93
N GLN A 357 1.99 -9.22 16.55
CA GLN A 357 3.35 -8.89 16.96
C GLN A 357 3.82 -7.51 16.46
N LEU A 358 3.26 -7.00 15.35
CA LEU A 358 3.58 -5.65 14.87
C LEU A 358 3.11 -4.58 15.86
N GLY A 359 2.00 -4.81 16.57
CA GLY A 359 1.49 -3.88 17.57
C GLY A 359 2.39 -3.72 18.81
N VAL A 360 3.24 -4.72 19.08
CA VAL A 360 4.23 -4.69 20.17
C VAL A 360 5.66 -4.47 19.68
N SER A 361 5.86 -4.29 18.36
CA SER A 361 7.18 -4.01 17.77
C SER A 361 7.88 -2.76 18.34
N PRO A 362 7.18 -1.69 18.78
CA PRO A 362 7.84 -0.53 19.39
C PRO A 362 8.44 -0.81 20.79
N ILE A 363 8.10 -1.94 21.42
CA ILE A 363 8.63 -2.28 22.75
C ILE A 363 10.12 -2.65 22.60
N PRO A 364 11.02 -1.99 23.34
CA PRO A 364 12.46 -2.25 23.24
C PRO A 364 12.81 -3.73 23.38
N GLY A 365 13.59 -4.23 22.43
CA GLY A 365 14.08 -5.62 22.43
C GLY A 365 13.14 -6.64 21.77
N VAL A 366 11.85 -6.35 21.57
CA VAL A 366 10.91 -7.29 20.93
C VAL A 366 11.41 -7.69 19.55
N VAL A 367 11.60 -6.72 18.64
CA VAL A 367 12.06 -6.99 17.26
C VAL A 367 13.40 -7.72 17.22
N LYS A 368 14.31 -7.41 18.15
CA LYS A 368 15.64 -8.02 18.20
C LYS A 368 15.59 -9.47 18.69
N ASN A 369 14.74 -9.74 19.68
CA ASN A 369 14.80 -10.99 20.44
C ASN A 369 13.80 -12.03 19.93
N THR A 370 12.66 -11.65 19.35
CA THR A 370 11.65 -12.59 18.84
C THR A 370 11.80 -12.84 17.34
N ARG A 371 11.29 -13.98 16.85
CA ARG A 371 11.14 -14.20 15.40
C ARG A 371 10.04 -13.29 14.86
N PRO A 372 10.17 -12.73 13.65
CA PRO A 372 9.11 -11.90 13.08
C PRO A 372 7.87 -12.75 12.74
N PRO A 373 6.67 -12.16 12.69
CA PRO A 373 5.48 -12.86 12.24
C PRO A 373 5.56 -13.21 10.74
N PHE A 374 6.22 -12.34 9.96
CA PHE A 374 6.53 -12.47 8.54
C PHE A 374 7.69 -11.51 8.19
N ASN A 375 8.38 -11.75 7.08
CA ASN A 375 9.57 -10.99 6.70
C ASN A 375 9.26 -9.64 6.05
N LEU A 376 8.19 -9.57 5.26
CA LEU A 376 7.77 -8.37 4.54
C LEU A 376 6.29 -8.43 4.16
N VAL A 377 5.77 -7.29 3.71
CA VAL A 377 4.44 -7.19 3.09
C VAL A 377 4.58 -7.09 1.57
N ILE A 378 3.79 -7.89 0.86
CA ILE A 378 3.61 -7.77 -0.60
C ILE A 378 2.12 -7.52 -0.87
N SER A 379 1.80 -6.30 -1.30
CA SER A 379 0.42 -5.86 -1.52
C SER A 379 0.15 -5.61 -3.00
N ASN A 380 -1.02 -6.06 -3.46
CA ASN A 380 -1.50 -5.84 -4.81
C ASN A 380 -2.85 -5.12 -4.77
N VAL A 381 -2.83 -3.83 -5.10
CA VAL A 381 -4.02 -2.97 -5.06
C VAL A 381 -4.62 -2.86 -6.47
N PRO A 382 -5.90 -3.18 -6.68
CA PRO A 382 -6.53 -3.07 -8.00
C PRO A 382 -6.48 -1.65 -8.55
N GLY A 383 -5.81 -1.46 -9.68
CA GLY A 383 -5.70 -0.18 -10.38
C GLY A 383 -6.61 -0.07 -11.61
N PRO A 384 -6.52 1.02 -12.38
CA PRO A 384 -7.30 1.18 -13.62
C PRO A 384 -6.91 0.12 -14.66
N ARG A 385 -7.92 -0.40 -15.36
CA ARG A 385 -7.75 -1.41 -16.43
C ARG A 385 -7.60 -0.81 -17.83
N LYS A 386 -7.92 0.48 -17.97
CA LYS A 386 -7.79 1.25 -19.21
C LYS A 386 -6.68 2.27 -19.05
N GLN A 387 -6.19 2.79 -20.16
CA GLN A 387 -5.37 3.99 -20.16
C GLN A 387 -6.19 5.16 -19.60
N MET A 388 -5.62 5.89 -18.65
CA MET A 388 -6.26 7.03 -18.01
C MET A 388 -5.53 8.33 -18.33
N TYR A 389 -6.23 9.45 -18.21
CA TYR A 389 -5.75 10.80 -18.49
C TYR A 389 -6.14 11.78 -17.38
N TRP A 390 -5.35 12.83 -17.22
CA TRP A 390 -5.65 13.97 -16.35
C TRP A 390 -5.48 15.26 -17.15
N ASN A 391 -6.59 15.89 -17.53
CA ASN A 391 -6.63 17.06 -18.40
C ASN A 391 -5.80 16.85 -19.68
N GLY A 392 -6.10 15.77 -20.39
CA GLY A 392 -5.36 15.33 -21.58
C GLY A 392 -3.97 14.72 -21.32
N ALA A 393 -3.37 14.88 -20.15
CA ALA A 393 -2.08 14.25 -19.84
C ALA A 393 -2.24 12.74 -19.62
N GLN A 394 -1.55 11.92 -20.42
CA GLN A 394 -1.61 10.46 -20.33
C GLN A 394 -0.92 9.98 -19.06
N LEU A 395 -1.63 9.21 -18.23
CA LEU A 395 -1.06 8.56 -17.04
C LEU A 395 -0.15 7.41 -17.45
N ASP A 396 1.16 7.60 -17.31
CA ASP A 396 2.18 6.63 -17.72
C ASP A 396 2.55 5.62 -16.62
N GLY A 397 2.35 5.97 -15.34
CA GLY A 397 2.64 5.08 -14.21
C GLY A 397 1.99 5.54 -12.91
N ILE A 398 1.64 4.59 -12.05
CA ILE A 398 1.15 4.77 -10.68
C ILE A 398 1.97 3.90 -9.74
N TYR A 399 2.88 4.49 -8.96
CA TYR A 399 3.79 3.76 -8.08
C TYR A 399 3.44 4.00 -6.60
N PRO A 400 2.83 3.03 -5.90
CA PRO A 400 2.43 3.20 -4.51
C PRO A 400 3.65 3.24 -3.57
N ALA A 401 3.67 4.18 -2.62
CA ALA A 401 4.65 4.26 -1.55
C ALA A 401 3.98 3.88 -0.22
N SER A 402 4.36 2.72 0.33
CA SER A 402 3.72 2.14 1.52
C SER A 402 4.49 2.41 2.81
N VAL A 403 3.85 2.18 3.94
CA VAL A 403 4.42 2.36 5.28
C VAL A 403 5.41 1.26 5.65
N LEU A 404 6.35 1.62 6.54
CA LEU A 404 7.27 0.69 7.20
C LEU A 404 7.10 0.81 8.71
N LEU A 405 7.15 -0.34 9.37
CA LEU A 405 7.14 -0.48 10.83
C LEU A 405 8.43 -1.15 11.28
N ASP A 406 8.70 -1.05 12.58
CA ASP A 406 9.79 -1.78 13.20
C ASP A 406 9.67 -3.29 12.96
N GLY A 407 10.78 -3.91 12.55
CA GLY A 407 10.79 -5.29 12.10
C GLY A 407 10.23 -5.52 10.70
N GLN A 408 9.89 -4.48 9.94
CA GLN A 408 9.43 -4.55 8.54
C GLN A 408 10.16 -3.48 7.70
N ALA A 409 11.43 -3.73 7.39
CA ALA A 409 12.31 -2.74 6.75
C ALA A 409 12.10 -2.56 5.24
N VAL A 410 11.27 -3.40 4.61
CA VAL A 410 10.89 -3.29 3.21
C VAL A 410 9.40 -3.61 3.02
N ASN A 411 8.76 -2.91 2.11
CA ASN A 411 7.40 -3.16 1.66
C ASN A 411 7.35 -3.07 0.14
N ILE A 412 6.74 -4.08 -0.50
CA ILE A 412 6.50 -4.08 -1.94
C ILE A 412 5.00 -3.91 -2.16
N THR A 413 4.61 -2.82 -2.82
CA THR A 413 3.21 -2.57 -3.18
C THR A 413 3.14 -2.35 -4.68
N LEU A 414 2.19 -3.00 -5.34
CA LEU A 414 1.98 -2.87 -6.77
C LEU A 414 0.51 -2.59 -7.10
N THR A 415 0.32 -2.05 -8.30
CA THR A 415 -1.00 -1.82 -8.86
C THR A 415 -0.98 -2.04 -10.37
N SER A 416 -2.15 -2.32 -10.96
CA SER A 416 -2.30 -2.39 -12.41
C SER A 416 -2.55 -1.01 -12.98
N ASN A 417 -1.91 -0.66 -14.09
CA ASN A 417 -2.16 0.57 -14.82
C ASN A 417 -2.26 0.26 -16.32
N GLY A 418 -3.49 0.13 -16.82
CA GLY A 418 -3.73 -0.34 -18.19
C GLY A 418 -3.09 -1.72 -18.41
N ASP A 419 -2.12 -1.79 -19.32
CA ASP A 419 -1.39 -3.00 -19.69
C ASP A 419 -0.11 -3.24 -18.88
N HIS A 420 0.10 -2.47 -17.81
CA HIS A 420 1.27 -2.56 -16.96
C HIS A 420 0.95 -2.94 -15.51
N LEU A 421 1.96 -3.52 -14.85
CA LEU A 421 2.04 -3.66 -13.41
C LEU A 421 3.09 -2.70 -12.89
N ASP A 422 2.67 -1.75 -12.07
CA ASP A 422 3.52 -0.71 -11.52
C ASP A 422 3.88 -1.08 -10.09
N PHE A 423 5.17 -1.30 -9.82
CA PHE A 423 5.68 -1.64 -8.49
C PHE A 423 6.27 -0.39 -7.83
N GLY A 424 5.91 -0.18 -6.58
CA GLY A 424 6.61 0.69 -5.66
C GLY A 424 7.20 -0.10 -4.49
N ILE A 425 8.49 0.09 -4.25
CA ILE A 425 9.24 -0.55 -3.18
C ILE A 425 9.70 0.55 -2.22
N THR A 426 9.15 0.52 -1.01
CA THR A 426 9.61 1.38 0.09
C THR A 426 10.56 0.59 0.97
N GLY A 427 11.75 1.13 1.23
CA GLY A 427 12.73 0.50 2.11
C GLY A 427 13.32 1.47 3.14
N CYS A 428 13.68 0.97 4.32
CA CYS A 428 14.47 1.73 5.28
C CYS A 428 15.85 2.01 4.67
N ARG A 429 16.22 3.29 4.56
CA ARG A 429 17.42 3.73 3.82
C ARG A 429 18.72 3.09 4.33
N ARG A 430 18.79 2.82 5.64
CA ARG A 430 19.94 2.22 6.32
C ARG A 430 19.89 0.70 6.29
N SER A 431 18.72 0.10 6.54
CA SER A 431 18.59 -1.36 6.70
C SER A 431 18.54 -2.11 5.38
N VAL A 432 18.17 -1.44 4.28
CA VAL A 432 18.07 -2.02 2.94
C VAL A 432 18.98 -1.24 1.97
N PRO A 433 20.30 -1.48 2.02
CA PRO A 433 21.27 -0.78 1.18
C PRO A 433 21.04 -1.09 -0.31
N HIS A 434 21.20 -0.10 -1.18
CA HIS A 434 21.00 -0.27 -2.62
C HIS A 434 19.63 -0.90 -3.02
N LEU A 435 18.56 -0.55 -2.29
CA LEU A 435 17.17 -1.02 -2.52
C LEU A 435 16.78 -1.15 -4.00
N GLN A 436 17.21 -0.21 -4.85
CA GLN A 436 16.91 -0.19 -6.27
C GLN A 436 17.38 -1.44 -7.04
N ARG A 437 18.37 -2.20 -6.53
CA ARG A 437 18.82 -3.46 -7.13
C ARG A 437 17.72 -4.52 -7.17
N ILE A 438 16.76 -4.47 -6.23
CA ILE A 438 15.59 -5.35 -6.24
C ILE A 438 14.81 -5.21 -7.57
N LEU A 439 14.78 -4.03 -8.19
CA LEU A 439 14.12 -3.83 -9.49
C LEU A 439 14.81 -4.63 -10.60
N THR A 440 16.15 -4.69 -10.61
CA THR A 440 16.91 -5.50 -11.57
C THR A 440 16.66 -6.99 -11.34
N HIS A 441 16.60 -7.41 -10.09
CA HIS A 441 16.32 -8.81 -9.76
C HIS A 441 14.88 -9.21 -10.03
N LEU A 442 13.92 -8.28 -9.94
CA LEU A 442 12.53 -8.51 -10.38
C LEU A 442 12.45 -8.79 -11.88
N ASP A 443 13.23 -8.06 -12.69
CA ASP A 443 13.28 -8.30 -14.14
C ASP A 443 13.94 -9.64 -14.47
N THR A 444 15.05 -9.95 -13.79
CA THR A 444 15.75 -11.24 -13.93
C THR A 444 14.83 -12.40 -13.53
N ALA A 445 14.13 -12.30 -12.40
CA ALA A 445 13.21 -13.32 -11.93
C ALA A 445 12.03 -13.55 -12.90
N LEU A 446 11.53 -12.51 -13.57
CA LEU A 446 10.51 -12.69 -14.60
C LEU A 446 11.05 -13.46 -15.81
N VAL A 447 12.26 -13.15 -16.26
CA VAL A 447 12.92 -13.88 -17.35
C VAL A 447 13.16 -15.35 -17.01
N GLU A 448 13.59 -15.65 -15.78
CA GLU A 448 13.74 -17.03 -15.30
C GLU A 448 12.41 -17.78 -15.29
N LEU A 449 11.32 -17.12 -14.85
CA LEU A 449 9.98 -17.72 -14.86
C LEU A 449 9.47 -17.95 -16.28
N GLU A 450 9.74 -17.04 -17.22
CA GLU A 450 9.43 -17.23 -18.64
C GLU A 450 10.19 -18.41 -19.24
N ALA A 451 11.44 -18.65 -18.82
CA ALA A 451 12.21 -19.81 -19.25
C ALA A 451 11.70 -21.11 -18.62
N ALA A 452 11.25 -21.08 -17.36
CA ALA A 452 10.78 -22.26 -16.63
C ALA A 452 9.44 -22.82 -17.11
N VAL A 453 8.67 -22.04 -17.89
CA VAL A 453 7.33 -22.42 -18.41
C VAL A 453 7.30 -22.64 -19.92
N ARG A 454 8.46 -22.53 -20.59
CA ARG A 454 8.66 -22.97 -21.98
C ARG A 454 8.97 -24.45 -22.00
#